data_AF-A0A7X1YDC0-F1
#
_entry.id   AF-A0A7X1YDC0-F1
#
_cell.length_a   1.000
_cell.length_b   1.000
_cell.length_c   1.000
_cell.angle_alpha   90.00
_cell.angle_beta   90.00
_cell.angle_gamma   90.00
#
_symmetry.space_group_name_H-M   'P 1'
#
loop_
_entity.id
_entity.type
_entity.pdbx_description
1 polymer ?
#
loop_
_entity_poly.entity_id
_entity_poly.type
_entity_poly.pdbx_seq_one_letter_code
_entity_poly.pdbx_strand_id
1 'polypeptide(L)'
;MTQHSFSTANATTAAVELYCVTLRWPNDDAGSFSQNVYATDPWEACVITARLMAEAREEDTEGSYPAFEDQADREAWIAERAADSMECSLVADSLKWDLSELFAAELFPDGVRYDLDIEALRTLVTANRELLRVKPTTPKLALKFKMVDSGNCRVYYTDPNKRLLCFQLASRKSFELLYCTDEGEPSHTIEHLNKDVLDFPQSEPGIAADFIEWWEQVRNPASTAS
;
A
#
# COMPACT_ATOMS: atom_id res chain seq x y z
N MET A 1 8.62 40.77 54.28
CA MET A 1 9.29 39.53 53.90
C MET A 1 8.53 38.97 52.71
N THR A 2 9.05 39.21 51.51
CA THR A 2 8.37 38.88 50.25
C THR A 2 9.27 37.89 49.53
N GLN A 3 8.86 36.61 49.48
CA GLN A 3 9.59 35.57 48.76
C GLN A 3 9.24 35.66 47.28
N HIS A 4 10.24 36.00 46.45
CA HIS A 4 10.20 35.75 45.02
C HIS A 4 10.51 34.28 44.78
N SER A 5 9.52 33.52 44.31
CA SER A 5 9.74 32.19 43.76
C SER A 5 10.22 32.33 42.32
N PHE A 6 11.48 31.99 42.08
CA PHE A 6 12.01 31.79 40.74
C PHE A 6 11.48 30.45 40.21
N SER A 7 10.56 30.52 39.24
CA SER A 7 10.15 29.34 38.48
C SER A 7 11.26 29.00 37.50
N THR A 8 11.99 27.92 37.78
CA THR A 8 12.90 27.29 36.82
C THR A 8 12.09 26.74 35.65
N ALA A 9 12.27 27.33 34.47
CA ALA A 9 11.79 26.77 33.22
C ALA A 9 12.57 25.49 32.92
N ASN A 10 11.91 24.34 33.03
CA ASN A 10 12.43 23.10 32.48
C ASN A 10 12.43 23.23 30.96
N ALA A 11 13.61 23.17 30.34
CA ALA A 11 13.75 22.98 28.91
C ALA A 11 13.29 21.56 28.57
N THR A 12 11.99 21.38 28.31
CA THR A 12 11.47 20.20 27.63
C THR A 12 12.01 20.22 26.21
N THR A 13 12.88 19.27 25.88
CA THR A 13 13.20 18.96 24.48
C THR A 13 11.89 18.70 23.76
N ALA A 14 11.55 19.51 22.77
CA ALA A 14 10.31 19.34 22.01
C ALA A 14 10.32 17.94 21.38
N ALA A 15 9.29 17.15 21.67
CA ALA A 15 9.15 15.82 21.10
C ALA A 15 8.86 15.97 19.60
N VAL A 16 9.46 15.12 18.78
CA VAL A 16 9.17 15.07 17.35
C VAL A 16 7.87 14.30 17.15
N GLU A 17 6.91 14.92 16.48
CA GLU A 17 5.57 14.37 16.24
C GLU A 17 5.29 14.27 14.74
N LEU A 18 4.30 13.45 14.37
CA LEU A 18 3.90 13.27 12.98
C LEU A 18 2.77 14.24 12.62
N TYR A 19 3.01 15.08 11.63
CA TYR A 19 2.07 16.05 11.08
C TYR A 19 1.62 15.64 9.68
N CYS A 20 0.35 15.87 9.37
CA CYS A 20 -0.18 15.90 8.02
C CYS A 20 -0.22 17.36 7.56
N VAL A 21 0.45 17.65 6.45
CA VAL A 21 0.56 19.02 5.91
C VAL A 21 0.11 19.03 4.46
N THR A 22 -0.77 19.96 4.13
CA THR A 22 -1.24 20.23 2.77
C THR A 22 -0.89 21.66 2.38
N LEU A 23 -0.04 21.82 1.37
CA LEU A 23 0.34 23.10 0.77
C LEU A 23 -0.36 23.30 -0.57
N ARG A 24 -0.61 24.55 -0.94
CA ARG A 24 -1.15 24.87 -2.26
C ARG A 24 -0.08 24.75 -3.33
N TRP A 25 -0.38 24.06 -4.44
CA TRP A 25 0.49 24.08 -5.61
C TRP A 25 0.38 25.43 -6.34
N PRO A 26 1.48 26.06 -6.75
CA PRO A 26 1.47 27.43 -7.28
C PRO A 26 0.85 27.58 -8.69
N ASN A 27 0.49 26.49 -9.38
CA ASN A 27 -0.14 26.59 -10.70
C ASN A 27 -1.64 26.91 -10.59
N ASP A 28 -2.15 27.66 -11.56
CA ASP A 28 -3.55 28.14 -11.65
C ASP A 28 -4.61 27.01 -11.68
N ASP A 29 -4.19 25.76 -11.89
CA ASP A 29 -5.06 24.58 -11.96
C ASP A 29 -5.41 23.94 -10.59
N ALA A 30 -5.24 24.69 -9.49
CA ALA A 30 -5.73 24.33 -8.14
C ALA A 30 -5.21 22.99 -7.57
N GLY A 31 -3.93 22.67 -7.80
CA GLY A 31 -3.28 21.51 -7.20
C GLY A 31 -2.98 21.69 -5.70
N SER A 32 -2.79 20.59 -4.99
CA SER A 32 -2.27 20.58 -3.61
C SER A 32 -1.12 19.59 -3.49
N PHE A 33 -0.22 19.86 -2.55
CA PHE A 33 0.89 19.00 -2.20
C PHE A 33 0.75 18.58 -0.75
N SER A 34 0.47 17.29 -0.51
CA SER A 34 0.22 16.75 0.82
C SER A 34 1.32 15.78 1.22
N GLN A 35 1.84 15.93 2.44
CA GLN A 35 2.83 15.01 3.01
C GLN A 35 2.61 14.78 4.50
N ASN A 36 3.04 13.59 4.95
CA ASN A 36 3.19 13.29 6.37
C ASN A 36 4.66 13.48 6.76
N VAL A 37 4.94 14.37 7.71
CA VAL A 37 6.31 14.73 8.10
C VAL A 37 6.49 14.72 9.61
N TYR A 38 7.68 14.35 10.06
CA TYR A 38 8.06 14.43 11.46
C TYR A 38 8.66 15.80 11.76
N ALA A 39 8.12 16.50 12.75
CA ALA A 39 8.55 17.85 13.13
C ALA A 39 8.35 18.09 14.63
N THR A 40 9.03 19.10 15.18
CA THR A 40 8.87 19.52 16.58
C THR A 40 7.71 20.49 16.77
N ASP A 41 7.30 21.18 15.70
CA ASP A 41 6.16 22.09 15.71
C ASP A 41 5.50 22.20 14.31
N PRO A 42 4.30 22.81 14.22
CA PRO A 42 3.57 22.94 12.95
C PRO A 42 4.29 23.75 11.88
N TRP A 43 5.08 24.77 12.27
CA TRP A 43 5.80 25.61 11.30
C TRP A 43 6.97 24.84 10.69
N GLU A 44 7.74 24.13 11.51
CA GLU A 44 8.78 23.23 11.02
C GLU A 44 8.19 22.17 10.07
N ALA A 45 7.03 21.60 10.40
CA ALA A 45 6.33 20.67 9.50
C ALA A 45 6.02 21.32 8.14
N CYS A 46 5.47 22.53 8.12
CA CYS A 46 5.21 23.28 6.88
C CYS A 46 6.48 23.55 6.08
N VAL A 47 7.58 23.94 6.73
CA VAL A 47 8.87 24.20 6.07
C VAL A 47 9.47 22.92 5.48
N ILE A 48 9.40 21.80 6.19
CA ILE A 48 9.85 20.49 5.68
C ILE A 48 9.03 20.11 4.44
N THR A 49 7.70 20.21 4.52
CA THR A 49 6.82 19.89 3.38
C THR A 49 7.07 20.82 2.19
N ALA A 50 7.27 22.12 2.42
CA ALA A 50 7.60 23.08 1.37
C ALA A 50 8.96 22.79 0.72
N ARG A 51 9.93 22.28 1.48
CA ARG A 51 11.22 21.81 0.93
C ARG A 51 11.05 20.60 0.03
N LEU A 52 10.28 19.59 0.45
CA LEU A 52 9.95 18.42 -0.38
C LEU A 52 9.21 18.83 -1.66
N MET A 53 8.35 19.85 -1.56
CA MET A 53 7.65 20.41 -2.70
C MET A 53 8.60 21.13 -3.68
N ALA A 54 9.61 21.84 -3.17
CA ALA A 54 10.65 22.45 -3.99
C ALA A 54 11.48 21.38 -4.74
N GLU A 55 11.81 20.28 -4.06
CA GLU A 55 12.51 19.13 -4.66
C GLU A 55 11.67 18.49 -5.78
N ALA A 56 10.38 18.27 -5.56
CA ALA A 56 9.48 17.74 -6.60
C ALA A 56 9.41 18.67 -7.83
N ARG A 57 9.40 20.00 -7.61
CA ARG A 57 9.43 20.98 -8.71
C ARG A 57 10.75 20.93 -9.50
N GLU A 58 11.87 20.70 -8.83
CA GLU A 58 13.18 20.52 -9.47
C GLU A 58 13.19 19.26 -10.35
N GLU A 59 12.58 18.17 -9.90
CA GLU A 59 12.47 16.91 -10.64
C GLU A 59 11.55 17.03 -11.88
N ASP A 60 10.46 17.78 -11.78
CA ASP A 60 9.49 17.98 -12.87
C ASP A 60 10.02 18.88 -14.01
N THR A 61 11.13 19.58 -13.79
CA THR A 61 11.65 20.53 -14.79
C THR A 61 12.47 19.78 -15.85
N GLU A 62 11.84 19.41 -16.97
CA GLU A 62 12.49 18.78 -18.13
C GLU A 62 13.53 19.71 -18.78
N GLY A 63 14.74 19.73 -18.23
CA GLY A 63 16.01 19.91 -18.94
C GLY A 63 16.33 21.26 -19.58
N SER A 64 15.45 22.26 -19.56
CA SER A 64 15.71 23.55 -20.26
C SER A 64 15.89 24.76 -19.35
N TYR A 65 15.33 24.76 -18.14
CA TYR A 65 15.47 25.85 -17.18
C TYR A 65 15.61 25.29 -15.76
N PRO A 66 16.41 25.91 -14.87
CA PRO A 66 16.39 25.52 -13.47
C PRO A 66 15.06 25.95 -12.83
N ALA A 67 14.55 25.15 -11.88
CA ALA A 67 13.30 25.45 -11.17
C ALA A 67 13.39 26.73 -10.31
N PHE A 68 14.61 27.08 -9.89
CA PHE A 68 14.94 28.25 -9.08
C PHE A 68 16.17 28.96 -9.65
N GLU A 69 16.23 30.28 -9.52
CA GLU A 69 17.35 31.08 -10.04
C GLU A 69 18.64 30.83 -9.24
N ASP A 70 18.51 30.76 -7.91
CA ASP A 70 19.58 30.46 -6.97
C ASP A 70 19.03 29.86 -5.66
N GLN A 71 19.94 29.63 -4.70
CA GLN A 71 19.58 29.07 -3.39
C GLN A 71 18.71 30.03 -2.56
N ALA A 72 18.89 31.35 -2.71
CA ALA A 72 18.11 32.34 -1.96
C ALA A 72 16.68 32.43 -2.49
N ASP A 73 16.50 32.36 -3.81
CA ASP A 73 15.20 32.23 -4.48
C ASP A 73 14.47 30.96 -4.01
N ARG A 74 15.17 29.82 -3.98
CA ARG A 74 14.63 28.56 -3.45
C ARG A 74 14.17 28.67 -2.00
N GLU A 75 14.98 29.27 -1.13
CA GLU A 75 14.65 29.44 0.29
C GLU A 75 13.49 30.42 0.51
N ALA A 76 13.45 31.52 -0.24
CA ALA A 76 12.35 32.48 -0.21
C ALA A 76 11.04 31.81 -0.66
N TRP A 77 11.09 31.01 -1.72
CA TRP A 77 9.96 30.25 -2.21
C TRP A 77 9.48 29.22 -1.18
N ILE A 78 10.38 28.48 -0.53
CA ILE A 78 10.03 27.54 0.55
C ILE A 78 9.32 28.26 1.70
N ALA A 79 9.85 29.41 2.15
CA ALA A 79 9.25 30.17 3.23
C ALA A 79 7.86 30.70 2.86
N GLU A 80 7.68 31.17 1.62
CA GLU A 80 6.40 31.62 1.09
C GLU A 80 5.38 30.47 1.06
N ARG A 81 5.77 29.30 0.55
CA ARG A 81 4.89 28.12 0.47
C ARG A 81 4.54 27.56 1.85
N ALA A 82 5.49 27.54 2.78
CA ALA A 82 5.23 27.12 4.16
C ALA A 82 4.22 28.04 4.86
N ALA A 83 4.24 29.34 4.55
CA ALA A 83 3.28 30.31 5.08
C ALA A 83 1.89 30.22 4.41
N ASP A 84 1.80 29.71 3.19
CA ASP A 84 0.55 29.47 2.44
C ASP A 84 0.02 28.03 2.64
N SER A 85 0.19 27.46 3.84
CA SER A 85 -0.34 26.14 4.16
C SER A 85 -1.88 26.15 4.17
N MET A 86 -2.49 25.19 3.49
CA MET A 86 -3.94 24.99 3.51
C MET A 86 -4.38 24.21 4.76
N GLU A 87 -3.57 23.23 5.16
CA GLU A 87 -3.81 22.41 6.35
C GLU A 87 -2.48 22.00 6.98
N CYS A 88 -2.41 22.02 8.31
CA CYS A 88 -1.33 21.44 9.10
C CYS A 88 -1.92 20.93 10.41
N SER A 89 -1.97 19.62 10.59
CA SER A 89 -2.60 18.98 11.74
C SER A 89 -1.75 17.82 12.27
N LEU A 90 -1.79 17.59 13.59
CA LEU A 90 -1.20 16.41 14.18
C LEU A 90 -1.97 15.17 13.72
N VAL A 91 -1.27 14.18 13.17
CA VAL A 91 -1.90 12.92 12.73
C VAL A 91 -2.60 12.21 13.89
N ALA A 92 -2.03 12.31 15.10
CA ALA A 92 -2.64 11.77 16.31
C ALA A 92 -4.01 12.40 16.59
N ASP A 93 -4.13 13.73 16.50
CA ASP A 93 -5.39 14.42 16.79
C ASP A 93 -6.46 14.13 15.74
N SER A 94 -6.09 14.13 14.45
CA SER A 94 -7.00 13.73 13.38
C SER A 94 -7.48 12.29 13.56
N LEU A 95 -6.59 11.36 13.90
CA LEU A 95 -6.96 9.97 14.18
C LEU A 95 -7.90 9.86 15.40
N LYS A 96 -7.63 10.60 16.48
CA LYS A 96 -8.51 10.60 17.68
C LYS A 96 -9.92 11.06 17.32
N TRP A 97 -10.01 12.13 16.53
CA TRP A 97 -11.28 12.66 16.06
C TRP A 97 -12.03 11.61 15.22
N ASP A 98 -11.36 11.06 14.21
CA ASP A 98 -11.96 10.08 13.30
C ASP A 98 -12.43 8.82 14.03
N LEU A 99 -11.63 8.30 14.97
CA LEU A 99 -12.03 7.15 15.79
C LEU A 99 -13.24 7.47 16.68
N SER A 100 -13.27 8.67 17.26
CA SER A 100 -14.35 9.12 18.14
C SER A 100 -15.67 9.31 17.39
N GLU A 101 -15.62 9.63 16.09
CA GLU A 101 -16.79 9.69 15.22
C GLU A 101 -17.20 8.31 14.69
N LEU A 102 -16.25 7.53 14.16
CA LEU A 102 -16.52 6.24 13.51
C LEU A 102 -16.96 5.14 14.49
N PHE A 103 -16.38 5.12 15.68
CA PHE A 103 -16.61 4.08 16.70
C PHE A 103 -17.25 4.65 17.97
N ALA A 104 -18.04 5.72 17.82
CA ALA A 104 -18.62 6.43 18.95
C ALA A 104 -19.43 5.51 19.88
N ALA A 105 -20.20 4.58 19.32
CA ALA A 105 -21.08 3.68 20.08
C ALA A 105 -20.28 2.64 20.89
N GLU A 106 -19.16 2.17 20.34
CA GLU A 106 -18.28 1.18 20.96
C GLU A 106 -17.35 1.82 21.98
N LEU A 107 -16.82 3.01 21.68
CA LEU A 107 -15.88 3.73 22.55
C LEU A 107 -16.60 4.44 23.70
N PHE A 108 -17.80 4.96 23.48
CA PHE A 108 -18.55 5.78 24.43
C PHE A 108 -19.99 5.26 24.60
N PRO A 109 -20.18 4.05 25.17
CA PRO A 109 -21.51 3.43 25.29
C PRO A 109 -22.47 4.21 26.21
N ASP A 110 -21.94 5.07 27.09
CA ASP A 110 -22.70 5.98 27.95
C ASP A 110 -22.96 7.36 27.30
N GLY A 111 -22.44 7.57 26.08
CA GLY A 111 -22.53 8.83 25.34
C GLY A 111 -21.55 9.91 25.79
N VAL A 112 -20.65 9.63 26.74
CA VAL A 112 -19.67 10.60 27.24
C VAL A 112 -18.35 10.44 26.50
N ARG A 113 -17.95 11.48 25.75
CA ARG A 113 -16.68 11.49 25.02
C ARG A 113 -15.50 11.87 25.92
N TYR A 114 -14.39 11.16 25.77
CA TYR A 114 -13.11 11.43 26.41
C TYR A 114 -11.96 11.28 25.41
N ASP A 115 -10.79 11.83 25.76
CA ASP A 115 -9.60 11.72 24.92
C ASP A 115 -9.15 10.27 24.78
N LEU A 116 -8.69 9.90 23.58
CA LEU A 116 -8.23 8.55 23.28
C LEU A 116 -6.72 8.44 23.51
N ASP A 117 -6.30 7.43 24.26
CA ASP A 117 -4.88 7.15 24.48
C ASP A 117 -4.26 6.46 23.25
N ILE A 118 -3.46 7.23 22.50
CA ILE A 118 -2.79 6.76 21.28
C ILE A 118 -1.72 5.71 21.56
N GLU A 119 -1.07 5.72 22.74
CA GLU A 119 -0.07 4.69 23.08
C GLU A 119 -0.74 3.36 23.43
N ALA A 120 -1.88 3.41 24.12
CA ALA A 120 -2.72 2.23 24.32
C ALA A 120 -3.22 1.67 22.98
N LEU A 121 -3.70 2.53 22.08
CA LEU A 121 -4.11 2.12 20.74
C LEU A 121 -2.96 1.50 19.94
N ARG A 122 -1.76 2.09 19.97
CA ARG A 122 -0.56 1.54 19.33
C ARG A 122 -0.25 0.13 19.83
N THR A 123 -0.37 -0.09 21.13
CA THR A 123 -0.19 -1.42 21.75
C THR A 123 -1.21 -2.43 21.21
N LEU A 124 -2.49 -2.04 21.14
CA LEU A 124 -3.56 -2.89 20.61
C LEU A 124 -3.37 -3.22 19.13
N VAL A 125 -3.03 -2.22 18.30
CA VAL A 125 -2.75 -2.41 16.87
C VAL A 125 -1.56 -3.35 16.68
N THR A 126 -0.50 -3.18 17.46
CA THR A 126 0.69 -4.03 17.39
C THR A 126 0.38 -5.47 17.74
N ALA A 127 -0.39 -5.69 18.81
CA ALA A 127 -0.77 -7.02 19.27
C ALA A 127 -1.71 -7.74 18.29
N ASN A 128 -2.56 -7.01 17.58
CA ASN A 128 -3.59 -7.57 16.68
C ASN A 128 -3.28 -7.37 15.18
N ARG A 129 -2.05 -6.98 14.84
CA ARG A 129 -1.68 -6.56 13.46
C ARG A 129 -2.06 -7.56 12.37
N GLU A 130 -2.02 -8.86 12.66
CA GLU A 130 -2.36 -9.90 11.68
C GLU A 130 -3.87 -10.01 11.43
N LEU A 131 -4.70 -9.67 12.42
CA LEU A 131 -6.15 -9.61 12.26
C LEU A 131 -6.60 -8.34 11.52
N LEU A 132 -5.85 -7.24 11.70
CA LEU A 132 -6.12 -5.95 11.07
C LEU A 132 -5.69 -5.90 9.59
N ARG A 133 -4.86 -6.85 9.14
CA ARG A 133 -4.45 -6.98 7.74
C ARG A 133 -5.52 -7.74 6.95
N VAL A 134 -6.33 -7.01 6.19
CA VAL A 134 -7.15 -7.63 5.14
C VAL A 134 -6.20 -8.05 4.01
N LYS A 135 -5.98 -9.36 3.84
CA LYS A 135 -5.32 -9.84 2.62
C LYS A 135 -6.23 -9.47 1.44
N PRO A 136 -5.73 -8.80 0.39
CA PRO A 136 -6.53 -8.56 -0.80
C PRO A 136 -6.95 -9.92 -1.36
N THR A 137 -8.21 -10.28 -1.14
CA THR A 137 -8.84 -11.44 -1.76
C THR A 137 -9.17 -11.03 -3.18
N THR A 138 -8.20 -11.09 -4.08
CA THR A 138 -8.50 -11.10 -5.51
C THR A 138 -9.38 -12.33 -5.76
N PRO A 139 -10.63 -12.18 -6.21
CA PRO A 139 -11.49 -13.33 -6.46
C PRO A 139 -10.80 -14.25 -7.48
N LYS A 140 -10.59 -15.52 -7.10
CA LYS A 140 -9.93 -16.47 -7.98
C LYS A 140 -10.84 -16.78 -9.17
N LEU A 141 -10.28 -16.77 -10.38
CA LEU A 141 -11.00 -17.19 -11.58
C LEU A 141 -11.01 -18.72 -11.63
N ALA A 142 -12.21 -19.30 -11.54
CA ALA A 142 -12.40 -20.74 -11.69
C ALA A 142 -12.09 -21.15 -13.14
N LEU A 143 -11.07 -21.99 -13.30
CA LEU A 143 -10.65 -22.55 -14.56
C LEU A 143 -11.41 -23.84 -14.83
N LYS A 144 -11.98 -23.96 -16.04
CA LYS A 144 -12.67 -25.16 -16.50
C LYS A 144 -11.77 -25.94 -17.45
N PHE A 145 -11.60 -27.23 -17.18
CA PHE A 145 -10.75 -28.10 -17.99
C PHE A 145 -11.26 -28.17 -19.44
N LYS A 146 -10.33 -28.15 -20.39
CA LYS A 146 -10.63 -28.27 -21.82
C LYS A 146 -10.05 -29.55 -22.41
N MET A 147 -8.74 -29.75 -22.30
CA MET A 147 -8.04 -30.92 -22.86
C MET A 147 -6.61 -31.03 -22.35
N VAL A 148 -5.99 -32.20 -22.57
CA VAL A 148 -4.56 -32.45 -22.38
C VAL A 148 -3.90 -32.64 -23.74
N ASP A 149 -2.75 -32.02 -23.95
CA ASP A 149 -1.86 -32.25 -25.08
C ASP A 149 -0.50 -32.73 -24.56
N SER A 150 -0.36 -34.05 -24.50
CA SER A 150 0.88 -34.69 -24.04
C SER A 150 2.05 -34.49 -24.99
N GLY A 151 1.81 -34.20 -26.28
CA GLY A 151 2.87 -33.98 -27.26
C GLY A 151 3.66 -32.69 -26.99
N ASN A 152 2.94 -31.65 -26.54
CA ASN A 152 3.53 -30.36 -26.17
C ASN A 152 3.66 -30.17 -24.64
N CYS A 153 3.35 -31.18 -23.84
CA CYS A 153 3.35 -31.12 -22.37
C CYS A 153 2.44 -30.01 -21.82
N ARG A 154 1.22 -29.87 -22.38
CA ARG A 154 0.26 -28.80 -22.06
C ARG A 154 -1.05 -29.35 -21.49
N VAL A 155 -1.61 -28.65 -20.50
CA VAL A 155 -2.96 -28.87 -19.98
C VAL A 155 -3.79 -27.60 -20.16
N TYR A 156 -4.84 -27.67 -20.97
CA TYR A 156 -5.64 -26.51 -21.36
C TYR A 156 -6.87 -26.30 -20.50
N TYR A 157 -7.14 -25.04 -20.21
CA TYR A 157 -8.26 -24.56 -19.43
C TYR A 157 -8.92 -23.36 -20.12
N THR A 158 -10.18 -23.10 -19.74
CA THR A 158 -10.87 -21.86 -20.07
C THR A 158 -11.22 -21.10 -18.81
N ASP A 159 -11.05 -19.78 -18.85
CA ASP A 159 -11.48 -18.90 -17.76
C ASP A 159 -12.96 -18.47 -17.92
N PRO A 160 -13.55 -17.76 -16.94
CA PRO A 160 -14.94 -17.29 -17.04
C PRO A 160 -15.22 -16.35 -18.22
N ASN A 161 -14.18 -15.71 -18.76
CA ASN A 161 -14.26 -14.85 -19.95
C ASN A 161 -14.05 -15.64 -21.25
N LYS A 162 -14.04 -16.98 -21.18
CA LYS A 162 -13.83 -17.91 -22.30
C LYS A 162 -12.45 -17.79 -22.96
N ARG A 163 -11.47 -17.24 -22.26
CA ARG A 163 -10.09 -17.14 -22.76
C ARG A 163 -9.38 -18.47 -22.56
N LEU A 164 -8.58 -18.88 -23.54
CA LEU A 164 -7.83 -20.14 -23.51
C LEU A 164 -6.52 -19.95 -22.76
N LEU A 165 -6.29 -20.80 -21.76
CA LEU A 165 -5.08 -20.83 -20.96
C LEU A 165 -4.48 -22.23 -20.99
N CYS A 166 -3.16 -22.32 -20.84
CA CYS A 166 -2.43 -23.57 -20.87
C CYS A 166 -1.40 -23.60 -19.74
N PHE A 167 -1.42 -24.66 -18.95
CA PHE A 167 -0.31 -25.00 -18.08
C PHE A 167 0.68 -25.82 -18.88
N GLN A 168 1.89 -25.30 -19.09
CA GLN A 168 2.95 -25.99 -19.83
C GLN A 168 4.07 -26.37 -18.87
N LEU A 169 4.60 -27.59 -19.02
CA LEU A 169 5.79 -28.01 -18.26
C LEU A 169 7.00 -27.18 -18.65
N ALA A 170 7.48 -26.35 -17.74
CA ALA A 170 8.64 -25.48 -17.95
C ALA A 170 9.93 -26.14 -17.46
N SER A 171 9.87 -26.87 -16.34
CA SER A 171 10.99 -27.63 -15.81
C SER A 171 10.51 -28.93 -15.16
N ARG A 172 11.44 -29.75 -14.63
CA ARG A 172 11.10 -31.02 -13.99
C ARG A 172 10.14 -30.77 -12.82
N LYS A 173 8.87 -31.15 -13.01
CA LYS A 173 7.76 -30.97 -12.05
C LYS A 173 7.38 -29.51 -11.75
N SER A 174 7.61 -28.57 -12.68
CA SER A 174 7.08 -27.21 -12.56
C SER A 174 6.34 -26.79 -13.82
N PHE A 175 5.18 -26.18 -13.64
CA PHE A 175 4.35 -25.67 -14.73
C PHE A 175 4.35 -24.15 -14.73
N GLU A 176 4.31 -23.57 -15.92
CA GLU A 176 3.99 -22.16 -16.13
C GLU A 176 2.59 -22.06 -16.71
N LEU A 177 1.85 -21.02 -16.32
CA LEU A 177 0.55 -20.71 -16.89
C LEU A 177 0.74 -19.69 -18.01
N LEU A 178 0.25 -20.01 -19.20
CA LEU A 178 0.31 -19.13 -20.35
C LEU A 178 -1.08 -18.78 -20.85
N TYR A 179 -1.22 -17.56 -21.36
CA TYR A 179 -2.32 -17.22 -22.25
C TYR A 179 -2.08 -17.90 -23.60
N CYS A 180 -3.09 -18.53 -24.18
CA CYS A 180 -2.97 -19.15 -25.50
C CYS A 180 -3.89 -18.44 -26.50
N THR A 181 -3.50 -18.44 -27.78
CA THR A 181 -4.34 -17.97 -28.89
C THR A 181 -5.54 -18.90 -29.08
N ASP A 182 -6.51 -18.50 -29.90
CA ASP A 182 -7.66 -19.35 -30.22
C ASP A 182 -7.27 -20.66 -30.91
N GLU A 183 -6.11 -20.68 -31.58
CA GLU A 183 -5.51 -21.85 -32.21
C GLU A 183 -4.78 -22.78 -31.21
N GLY A 184 -4.64 -22.37 -29.96
CA GLY A 184 -3.99 -23.15 -28.90
C GLY A 184 -2.51 -22.84 -28.70
N GLU A 185 -1.94 -21.87 -29.41
CA GLU A 185 -0.52 -21.54 -29.27
C GLU A 185 -0.27 -20.58 -28.09
N PRO A 186 0.72 -20.84 -27.22
CA PRO A 186 1.05 -19.96 -26.12
C PRO A 186 1.51 -18.59 -26.63
N SER A 187 1.03 -17.54 -25.98
CA SER A 187 1.35 -16.14 -26.27
C SER A 187 2.34 -15.58 -25.24
N HIS A 188 1.95 -15.55 -23.96
CA HIS A 188 2.77 -15.01 -22.89
C HIS A 188 2.42 -15.65 -21.55
N THR A 189 3.39 -15.68 -20.64
CA THR A 189 3.24 -16.21 -19.28
C THR A 189 2.39 -15.26 -18.43
N ILE A 190 1.51 -15.82 -17.61
CA ILE A 190 0.68 -15.10 -16.65
C ILE A 190 0.76 -15.77 -15.28
N GLU A 191 0.42 -15.03 -14.23
CA GLU A 191 0.41 -15.58 -12.88
C GLU A 191 -0.78 -16.53 -12.65
N HIS A 192 -0.50 -17.64 -11.97
CA HIS A 192 -1.52 -18.60 -11.54
C HIS A 192 -2.13 -18.27 -10.16
N LEU A 193 -1.62 -17.26 -9.44
CA LEU A 193 -2.01 -16.92 -8.05
C LEU A 193 -3.51 -16.58 -7.90
N ASN A 194 -4.11 -15.95 -8.92
CA ASN A 194 -5.52 -15.59 -8.95
C ASN A 194 -6.39 -16.59 -9.74
N LYS A 195 -5.91 -17.83 -9.93
CA LYS A 195 -6.63 -18.89 -10.62
C LYS A 195 -6.99 -20.01 -9.65
N ASP A 196 -8.11 -20.67 -9.91
CA ASP A 196 -8.52 -21.86 -9.18
C ASP A 196 -8.87 -22.98 -10.16
N VAL A 197 -8.16 -24.10 -10.09
CA VAL A 197 -8.44 -25.28 -10.90
C VAL A 197 -9.32 -26.20 -10.06
N LEU A 198 -10.61 -26.19 -10.39
CA LEU A 198 -11.63 -27.01 -9.73
C LEU A 198 -11.94 -28.30 -10.50
N ASP A 199 -11.73 -28.26 -11.82
CA ASP A 199 -12.03 -29.35 -12.74
C ASP A 199 -10.70 -29.93 -13.23
N PHE A 200 -10.29 -31.09 -12.71
CA PHE A 200 -9.01 -31.70 -13.08
C PHE A 200 -9.18 -32.66 -14.27
N PRO A 201 -8.15 -32.83 -15.13
CA PRO A 201 -8.13 -33.91 -16.10
C PRO A 201 -8.30 -35.27 -15.40
N GLN A 202 -8.81 -36.26 -16.12
CA GLN A 202 -8.77 -37.64 -15.63
C GLN A 202 -7.33 -38.02 -15.31
N SER A 203 -7.13 -38.66 -14.15
CA SER A 203 -5.80 -39.08 -13.69
C SER A 203 -5.31 -40.24 -14.57
N GLU A 204 -4.62 -39.88 -15.65
CA GLU A 204 -3.91 -40.79 -16.52
C GLU A 204 -2.38 -40.60 -16.35
N PRO A 205 -1.56 -41.66 -16.53
CA PRO A 205 -0.12 -41.53 -16.50
C PRO A 205 0.39 -40.46 -17.49
N GLY A 206 1.36 -39.65 -17.07
CA GLY A 206 1.97 -38.61 -17.89
C GLY A 206 1.64 -37.20 -17.39
N ILE A 207 1.55 -36.25 -18.33
CA ILE A 207 1.53 -34.81 -18.00
C ILE A 207 0.34 -34.40 -17.12
N ALA A 208 -0.81 -35.08 -17.24
CA ALA A 208 -1.98 -34.82 -16.43
C ALA A 208 -1.73 -35.13 -14.94
N ALA A 209 -1.11 -36.29 -14.65
CA ALA A 209 -0.74 -36.66 -13.29
C ALA A 209 0.31 -35.71 -12.70
N ASP A 210 1.35 -35.35 -13.48
CA ASP A 210 2.38 -34.41 -13.06
C ASP A 210 1.78 -33.02 -12.74
N PHE A 211 0.81 -32.57 -13.55
CA PHE A 211 0.12 -31.31 -13.33
C PHE A 211 -0.72 -31.32 -12.04
N ILE A 212 -1.47 -32.39 -11.79
CA ILE A 212 -2.28 -32.53 -10.57
C ILE A 212 -1.38 -32.49 -9.33
N GLU A 213 -0.28 -33.26 -9.33
CA GLU A 213 0.70 -33.27 -8.24
C GLU A 213 1.27 -31.88 -7.97
N TRP A 214 1.68 -31.16 -9.03
CA TRP A 214 2.21 -29.81 -8.92
C TRP A 214 1.17 -28.80 -8.40
N TRP A 215 -0.07 -28.84 -8.92
CA TRP A 215 -1.11 -27.90 -8.52
C TRP A 215 -1.51 -28.05 -7.05
N GLU A 216 -1.54 -29.28 -6.54
CA GLU A 216 -1.79 -29.55 -5.12
C GLU A 216 -0.72 -28.92 -4.22
N GLN A 217 0.56 -29.02 -4.61
CA GLN A 217 1.68 -28.40 -3.89
C GLN A 217 1.59 -26.86 -3.89
N VAL A 218 1.25 -26.27 -5.04
CA VAL A 218 1.12 -24.81 -5.18
C VAL A 218 -0.08 -24.26 -4.39
N ARG A 219 -1.21 -24.99 -4.36
CA ARG A 219 -2.40 -24.55 -3.62
C ARG A 219 -2.24 -24.70 -2.11
N ASN A 220 -1.50 -25.72 -1.66
CA ASN A 220 -1.29 -26.04 -0.24
C ASN A 220 0.20 -26.06 0.14
N PRO A 221 0.89 -24.90 0.17
CA PRO A 221 2.32 -24.83 0.49
C PRO A 221 2.65 -25.28 1.93
N ALA A 222 1.65 -25.41 2.80
CA ALA A 222 1.83 -25.85 4.19
C ALA A 222 1.94 -27.39 4.37
N SER A 223 1.67 -28.19 3.33
CA SER A 223 1.73 -29.67 3.40
C SER A 223 3.09 -30.27 3.03
N THR A 224 4.09 -29.46 2.69
CA THR A 224 5.44 -29.93 2.32
C THR A 224 6.49 -29.78 3.43
N ALA A 225 6.09 -29.34 4.62
CA ALA A 225 6.92 -29.38 5.83
C ALA A 225 6.48 -30.57 6.71
N SER A 226 6.90 -31.77 6.38
CA SER A 226 6.80 -32.98 7.21
C SER A 226 8.00 -33.88 6.94
#